data_AF-A0A7G2CTS1-F1
#
_entry.id   AF-A0A7G2CTS1-F1
#
_cell.length_a   1.000
_cell.length_b   1.000
_cell.length_c   1.000
_cell.angle_alpha   90.00
_cell.angle_beta   90.00
_cell.angle_gamma   90.00
#
_symmetry.space_group_name_H-M   'P 1'
#
loop_
_entity.id
_entity.type
_entity.pdbx_description
1 polymer ?
#
loop_
_entity_poly.entity_id
_entity_poly.type
_entity_poly.pdbx_seq_one_letter_code
_entity_poly.pdbx_strand_id
1 'polypeptide(L)'
;MTEQEANRLVEWGRELLRVRAPREREDTSTTKVRQEQIEHLQRLEEENEALFQRRCAILRRFAKKLSNFDAYQKERQEALEESTRALQAVEEGTAVMDTMLREALQHIARYHCQLNAVRLQLTPDPTPLYTAGWEEEPPERDLPALAGAVLEQLKALSSSYQEILPICRRHDNDLMATEKALQARLKEESSLRDRLAEEKENLLRQLSEEEEEYRALTEQERRLEEAQRREEQRQARQAQKEALERKMEYLVKQANSLVLKKHQLEQNVQVLQDRQEQLTRKNMDLRRHIDHLSTTELVSLEDEEVQLRRQIAERAANVDELEREFLLANARLEKARRDAHRQPVVEDTAEAMEALDRRAAEAERDLRSADQTIDRLLLTLRDRKEEADQLQQRVQASQQHLRELYSEKRNLERELATE
;
A
#
# COMPACT_ATOMS: atom_id res chain seq x y z
N MET A 1 4.51 22.96 39.97
CA MET A 1 3.74 23.02 38.72
C MET A 1 2.78 24.17 38.83
N THR A 2 3.11 25.30 38.21
CA THR A 2 2.21 26.47 38.19
C THR A 2 1.07 26.23 37.19
N GLU A 3 -0.07 26.90 37.37
CA GLU A 3 -1.25 26.78 36.48
C GLU A 3 -0.92 27.07 35.01
N GLN A 4 0.11 27.89 34.77
CA GLN A 4 0.65 28.21 33.45
C GLN A 4 1.35 27.01 32.78
N GLU A 5 2.03 26.15 33.53
CA GLU A 5 2.72 24.95 33.00
C GLU A 5 1.71 23.86 32.63
N ALA A 6 0.63 23.73 33.40
CA ALA A 6 -0.47 22.81 33.08
C ALA A 6 -1.20 23.23 31.79
N ASN A 7 -1.44 24.52 31.59
CA ASN A 7 -2.10 25.02 30.38
C ASN A 7 -1.23 24.83 29.12
N ARG A 8 0.09 24.99 29.21
CA ARG A 8 1.00 24.71 28.09
C ARG A 8 1.02 23.25 27.67
N LEU A 9 0.95 22.31 28.61
CA LEU A 9 0.88 20.88 28.31
C LEU A 9 -0.45 20.49 27.62
N VAL A 10 -1.55 21.16 27.96
CA VAL A 10 -2.86 20.96 27.30
C VAL A 10 -2.84 21.49 25.86
N GLU A 11 -2.22 22.64 25.62
CA GLU A 11 -2.04 23.19 24.27
C GLU A 11 -1.15 22.28 23.41
N TRP A 12 -0.06 21.76 23.98
CA TRP A 12 0.83 20.83 23.28
C TRP A 12 0.15 19.49 22.94
N GLY A 13 -0.71 18.97 23.83
CA GLY A 13 -1.54 17.79 23.56
C GLY A 13 -2.54 18.02 22.41
N ARG A 14 -3.13 19.22 22.32
CA ARG A 14 -4.06 19.59 21.23
C ARG A 14 -3.35 19.76 19.89
N GLU A 15 -2.10 20.22 19.87
CA GLU A 15 -1.30 20.29 18.65
C GLU A 15 -0.92 18.90 18.12
N LEU A 16 -0.62 17.95 19.00
CA LEU A 16 -0.32 16.56 18.61
C LEU A 16 -1.53 15.85 17.99
N LEU A 17 -2.75 16.11 18.47
CA LEU A 17 -3.98 15.53 17.94
C LEU A 17 -4.39 16.11 16.57
N ARG A 18 -4.05 17.36 16.27
CA ARG A 18 -4.37 18.01 14.98
C ARG A 18 -3.54 17.50 13.79
N VAL A 19 -2.43 16.79 14.03
CA VAL A 19 -1.49 16.37 12.96
C VAL A 19 -1.99 15.13 12.18
N ARG A 20 -3.14 14.54 12.52
CA ARG A 20 -3.61 13.26 11.92
C ARG A 20 -4.93 13.31 11.14
N ALA A 21 -5.35 14.45 10.60
CA ALA A 21 -6.44 14.46 9.61
C ALA A 21 -5.95 13.85 8.27
N PRO A 22 -6.50 12.71 7.80
CA PRO A 22 -6.14 12.15 6.51
C PRO A 22 -6.69 13.06 5.40
N ARG A 23 -5.82 13.50 4.49
CA ARG A 23 -6.24 14.20 3.27
C ARG A 23 -7.12 13.27 2.43
N GLU A 24 -8.36 13.68 2.23
CA GLU A 24 -9.34 13.01 1.36
C GLU A 24 -8.73 12.76 -0.03
N ARG A 25 -8.67 11.50 -0.43
CA ARG A 25 -8.46 11.10 -1.82
C ARG A 25 -9.71 10.38 -2.29
N GLU A 26 -10.33 10.96 -3.30
CA GLU A 26 -11.51 10.46 -4.01
C GLU A 26 -11.16 9.14 -4.71
N ASP A 27 -11.82 8.04 -4.33
CA ASP A 27 -11.89 6.82 -5.13
C ASP A 27 -13.21 6.10 -4.84
N THR A 28 -14.03 5.95 -5.87
CA THR A 28 -15.49 5.72 -5.83
C THR A 28 -15.92 4.25 -5.85
N SER A 29 -15.32 3.36 -5.05
CA SER A 29 -15.82 1.99 -4.97
C SER A 29 -15.57 1.32 -3.63
N THR A 30 -16.41 1.61 -2.64
CA THR A 30 -16.92 0.77 -1.53
C THR A 30 -17.45 1.69 -0.43
N THR A 31 -18.48 2.48 -0.76
CA THR A 31 -18.98 3.57 0.09
C THR A 31 -19.48 3.12 1.46
N LYS A 32 -20.13 1.95 1.56
CA LYS A 32 -20.69 1.48 2.84
C LYS A 32 -19.63 1.00 3.84
N VAL A 33 -18.68 0.17 3.41
CA VAL A 33 -17.62 -0.32 4.30
C VAL A 33 -16.69 0.82 4.72
N ARG A 34 -16.41 1.76 3.80
CA ARG A 34 -15.67 2.98 4.15
C ARG A 34 -16.44 3.90 5.07
N GLN A 35 -17.76 4.05 4.90
CA GLN A 35 -18.59 4.82 5.84
C GLN A 35 -18.60 4.21 7.24
N GLU A 36 -18.79 2.89 7.35
CA GLU A 36 -18.74 2.19 8.64
C GLU A 36 -17.35 2.32 9.31
N GLN A 37 -16.27 2.31 8.51
CA GLN A 37 -14.90 2.51 9.00
C GLN A 37 -14.62 3.96 9.41
N ILE A 38 -15.14 4.95 8.67
CA ILE A 38 -15.02 6.37 9.00
C ILE A 38 -15.81 6.67 10.28
N GLU A 39 -17.03 6.15 10.41
CA GLU A 39 -17.85 6.27 11.61
C GLU A 39 -17.18 5.60 12.82
N HIS A 40 -16.52 4.45 12.63
CA HIS A 40 -15.76 3.79 13.69
C HIS A 40 -14.52 4.58 14.12
N LEU A 41 -13.77 5.16 13.18
CA LEU A 41 -12.63 6.03 13.48
C LEU A 41 -13.06 7.33 14.17
N GLN A 42 -14.17 7.94 13.76
CA GLN A 42 -14.74 9.12 14.40
C GLN A 42 -15.17 8.83 15.84
N ARG A 43 -15.80 7.69 16.11
CA ARG A 43 -16.13 7.27 17.49
C ARG A 43 -14.89 7.11 18.36
N LEU A 44 -13.82 6.55 17.83
CA LEU A 44 -12.54 6.40 18.55
C LEU A 44 -11.84 7.74 18.80
N GLU A 45 -11.96 8.70 17.89
CA GLU A 45 -11.48 10.08 18.10
C GLU A 45 -12.29 10.80 19.19
N GLU A 46 -13.62 10.68 19.17
CA GLU A 46 -14.51 11.23 20.20
C GLU A 46 -14.24 10.63 21.59
N GLU A 47 -14.01 9.32 21.67
CA GLU A 47 -13.63 8.63 22.91
C GLU A 47 -12.27 9.10 23.43
N ASN A 48 -11.26 9.24 22.57
CA ASN A 48 -9.95 9.76 22.96
C ASN A 48 -9.99 11.21 23.45
N GLU A 49 -10.76 12.07 22.77
CA GLU A 49 -10.95 13.46 23.20
C GLU A 49 -11.66 13.52 24.57
N ALA A 50 -12.65 12.65 24.82
CA ALA A 50 -13.32 12.56 26.12
C ALA A 50 -12.38 12.09 27.25
N LEU A 51 -11.51 11.11 26.97
CA LEU A 51 -10.49 10.64 27.92
C LEU A 51 -9.46 11.74 28.24
N PHE A 52 -9.01 12.46 27.21
CA PHE A 52 -8.10 13.59 27.37
C PHE A 52 -8.72 14.70 28.24
N GLN A 53 -9.99 15.03 28.02
CA GLN A 53 -10.71 16.04 28.80
C GLN A 53 -10.90 15.62 30.28
N ARG A 54 -11.19 14.34 30.55
CA ARG A 54 -11.27 13.80 31.92
C ARG A 54 -9.94 13.92 32.66
N ARG A 55 -8.84 13.53 32.00
CA ARG A 55 -7.47 13.64 32.51
C ARG A 55 -7.08 15.09 32.82
N CYS A 56 -7.45 16.03 31.95
CA CYS A 56 -7.24 17.46 32.20
C CYS A 56 -8.03 17.98 33.41
N ALA A 57 -9.26 17.49 33.61
CA ALA A 57 -10.09 17.86 34.76
C ALA A 57 -9.49 17.36 36.09
N ILE A 58 -8.94 16.15 36.10
CA ILE A 58 -8.22 15.56 37.25
C ILE A 58 -6.98 16.42 37.59
N LEU A 59 -6.15 16.74 36.60
CA LEU A 59 -4.95 17.57 36.81
C LEU A 59 -5.28 18.97 37.36
N ARG A 60 -6.39 19.59 36.93
CA ARG A 60 -6.86 20.88 37.48
C ARG A 60 -7.32 20.76 38.93
N ARG A 61 -7.97 19.65 39.30
CA ARG A 61 -8.36 19.39 40.71
C ARG A 61 -7.13 19.21 41.59
N PHE A 62 -6.08 18.54 41.11
CA PHE A 62 -4.81 18.42 41.83
C PHE A 62 -4.12 19.76 42.05
N ALA A 63 -4.02 20.58 41.00
CA ALA A 63 -3.42 21.91 41.13
C ALA A 63 -4.14 22.79 42.17
N LYS A 64 -5.48 22.74 42.20
CA LYS A 64 -6.31 23.49 43.15
C LYS A 64 -6.19 22.99 44.59
N LYS A 65 -6.01 21.68 44.80
CA LYS A 65 -5.82 21.09 46.14
C LYS A 65 -4.44 21.46 46.73
N LEU A 66 -3.40 21.50 45.88
CA LEU A 66 -2.05 21.91 46.28
C LEU A 66 -1.97 23.40 46.65
N SER A 67 -2.61 24.30 45.88
CA SER A 67 -2.60 25.74 46.18
C SER A 67 -3.29 26.09 47.51
N ASN A 68 -4.34 25.35 47.90
CA ASN A 68 -5.04 25.55 49.16
C ASN A 68 -4.21 25.09 50.38
N PHE A 69 -3.38 24.06 50.21
CA PHE A 69 -2.51 23.54 51.26
C PHE A 69 -1.36 24.51 51.58
N ASP A 70 -0.78 25.14 50.55
CA ASP A 70 0.28 26.14 50.70
C ASP A 70 -0.22 27.42 51.40
N ALA A 71 -1.46 27.86 51.13
CA ALA A 71 -2.07 29.01 51.78
C ALA A 71 -2.30 28.77 53.29
N TYR A 72 -2.74 27.57 53.66
CA TYR A 72 -2.96 27.18 55.05
C TYR A 72 -1.65 27.08 55.86
N GLN A 73 -0.57 26.55 55.27
CA GLN A 73 0.73 26.50 55.95
C GLN A 73 1.26 27.90 56.30
N LYS A 74 0.99 28.89 55.42
CA LYS A 74 1.42 30.27 55.65
C LYS A 74 0.66 30.94 56.82
N GLU A 75 -0.66 30.81 56.87
CA GLU A 75 -1.46 31.31 58.02
C GLU A 75 -1.05 30.64 59.34
N ARG A 76 -0.68 29.35 59.29
CA ARG A 76 -0.25 28.60 60.47
C ARG A 76 1.10 29.06 61.02
N GLN A 77 2.01 29.47 60.14
CA GLN A 77 3.32 29.99 60.51
C GLN A 77 3.20 31.36 61.21
N GLU A 78 2.32 32.23 60.70
CA GLU A 78 2.04 33.55 61.28
C GLU A 78 1.44 33.44 62.70
N ALA A 79 0.53 32.49 62.92
CA ALA A 79 -0.06 32.25 64.26
C ALA A 79 0.96 31.73 65.31
N LEU A 80 1.96 30.96 64.89
CA LEU A 80 3.03 30.48 65.78
C LEU A 80 4.00 31.61 66.17
N GLU A 81 4.28 32.53 65.26
CA GLU A 81 5.09 33.73 65.52
C GLU A 81 4.40 34.71 66.48
N GLU A 82 3.07 34.82 66.42
CA GLU A 82 2.31 35.67 67.33
C GLU A 82 2.27 35.10 68.76
N SER A 83 2.12 33.78 68.89
CA SER A 83 2.16 33.07 70.19
C SER A 83 3.52 33.17 70.88
N THR A 84 4.61 33.09 70.12
CA THR A 84 5.99 33.22 70.65
C THR A 84 6.31 34.63 71.14
N ARG A 85 5.81 35.68 70.46
CA ARG A 85 5.93 37.06 70.96
C ARG A 85 5.14 37.29 72.25
N ALA A 86 3.95 36.69 72.37
CA ALA A 86 3.15 36.79 73.59
C ALA A 86 3.84 36.12 74.80
N LEU A 87 4.50 34.98 74.59
CA LEU A 87 5.29 34.31 75.64
C LEU A 87 6.49 35.14 76.10
N GLN A 88 7.22 35.78 75.18
CA GLN A 88 8.34 36.67 75.52
C GLN A 88 7.89 37.86 76.38
N ALA A 89 6.74 38.47 76.07
CA ALA A 89 6.20 39.56 76.88
C ALA A 89 5.82 39.13 78.31
N VAL A 90 5.37 37.89 78.50
CA VAL A 90 5.09 37.31 79.83
C VAL A 90 6.40 37.01 80.59
N GLU A 91 7.43 36.50 79.91
CA GLU A 91 8.76 36.29 80.49
C GLU A 91 9.41 37.61 80.92
N GLU A 92 9.29 38.67 80.13
CA GLU A 92 9.77 40.01 80.48
C GLU A 92 9.01 40.59 81.68
N GLY A 93 7.68 40.45 81.72
CA GLY A 93 6.85 40.91 82.84
C GLY A 93 7.16 40.20 84.16
N THR A 94 7.41 38.89 84.11
CA THR A 94 7.78 38.08 85.28
C THR A 94 9.20 38.41 85.78
N ALA A 95 10.15 38.69 84.88
CA ALA A 95 11.49 39.15 85.25
C ALA A 95 11.48 40.51 85.98
N VAL A 96 10.64 41.45 85.54
CA VAL A 96 10.47 42.75 86.24
C VAL A 96 9.87 42.55 87.64
N MET A 97 8.85 41.69 87.77
CA MET A 97 8.26 41.36 89.07
C MET A 97 9.27 40.74 90.04
N ASP A 98 10.13 39.83 89.56
CA ASP A 98 11.21 39.22 90.37
C ASP A 98 12.24 40.25 90.86
N THR A 99 12.56 41.25 90.03
CA THR A 99 13.46 42.35 90.44
C THR A 99 12.83 43.22 91.53
N MET A 100 11.56 43.61 91.36
CA MET A 100 10.83 44.38 92.37
C MET A 100 10.69 43.60 93.70
N LEU A 101 10.46 42.29 93.63
CA LEU A 101 10.36 41.43 94.81
C LEU A 101 11.71 41.34 95.55
N ARG A 102 12.83 41.21 94.82
CA ARG A 102 14.18 41.23 95.42
C ARG A 102 14.51 42.56 96.08
N GLU A 103 14.18 43.68 95.44
CA GLU A 103 14.39 45.01 96.00
C GLU A 103 13.58 45.21 97.28
N ALA A 104 12.31 44.78 97.28
CA ALA A 104 11.46 44.80 98.47
C ALA A 104 12.04 43.94 99.61
N LEU A 105 12.51 42.72 99.32
CA LEU A 105 13.15 41.84 100.31
C LEU A 105 14.48 42.41 100.85
N GLN A 106 15.28 43.05 99.99
CA GLN A 106 16.52 43.72 100.41
C GLN A 106 16.23 44.93 101.30
N HIS A 107 15.19 45.71 101.00
CA HIS A 107 14.72 46.78 101.87
C HIS A 107 14.29 46.21 103.23
N ILE A 108 13.46 45.17 103.27
CA ILE A 108 13.04 44.51 104.52
C ILE A 108 14.26 44.04 105.34
N ALA A 109 15.25 43.42 104.69
CA ALA A 109 16.47 42.97 105.36
C ALA A 109 17.29 44.14 105.96
N ARG A 110 17.47 45.24 105.21
CA ARG A 110 18.14 46.46 105.72
C ARG A 110 17.42 47.05 106.91
N TYR A 111 16.09 47.09 106.88
CA TYR A 111 15.27 47.58 107.98
C TYR A 111 15.37 46.69 109.22
N HIS A 112 15.41 45.36 109.05
CA HIS A 112 15.62 44.43 110.16
C HIS A 112 16.98 44.63 110.82
N CYS A 113 18.04 44.92 110.06
CA CYS A 113 19.36 45.27 110.58
C CYS A 113 19.34 46.58 111.39
N GLN A 114 18.64 47.61 110.90
CA GLN A 114 18.51 48.90 111.61
C GLN A 114 17.72 48.77 112.91
N LEU A 115 16.62 48.01 112.92
CA LEU A 115 15.84 47.69 114.12
C LEU A 115 16.67 46.94 115.18
N ASN A 116 17.49 45.97 114.74
CA ASN A 116 18.39 45.25 115.63
C ASN A 116 19.48 46.17 116.22
N ALA A 117 20.01 47.12 115.43
CA ALA A 117 20.99 48.09 115.90
C ALA A 117 20.41 49.02 116.99
N VAL A 118 19.17 49.52 116.81
CA VAL A 118 18.47 50.32 117.82
C VAL A 118 18.16 49.50 119.07
N ARG A 119 17.77 48.23 118.90
CA ARG A 119 17.49 47.31 120.02
C ARG A 119 18.74 47.01 120.87
N LEU A 120 19.92 46.90 120.25
CA LEU A 120 21.20 46.71 120.95
C LEU A 120 21.66 47.97 121.72
N GLN A 121 21.25 49.17 121.30
CA GLN A 121 21.55 50.42 122.02
C GLN A 121 20.70 50.60 123.29
N LEU A 122 19.51 50.01 123.36
CA LEU A 122 18.58 50.16 124.48
C LEU A 122 18.81 49.15 125.62
N THR A 123 19.53 48.05 125.35
CA THR A 123 19.91 47.03 126.34
C THR A 123 21.24 46.37 125.93
N PRO A 124 22.37 46.70 126.56
CA PRO A 124 23.62 46.02 126.30
C PRO A 124 23.65 44.71 127.09
N ASP A 125 23.46 43.59 126.40
CA ASP A 125 23.77 42.25 126.93
C ASP A 125 24.68 41.53 125.92
N PRO A 126 25.71 40.78 126.36
CA PRO A 126 26.86 40.46 125.52
C PRO A 126 26.63 39.17 124.73
N THR A 127 25.95 39.24 123.58
CA THR A 127 26.15 38.30 122.45
C THR A 127 25.41 38.83 121.20
N PRO A 128 26.11 39.18 120.11
CA PRO A 128 26.51 38.18 119.11
C PRO A 128 27.89 38.44 118.48
N LEU A 129 28.88 37.64 118.85
CA LEU A 129 30.11 37.48 118.07
C LEU A 129 29.75 36.64 116.84
N TYR A 130 29.48 37.27 115.69
CA TYR A 130 29.72 36.79 114.32
C TYR A 130 29.02 37.73 113.31
N THR A 131 29.44 38.99 113.26
CA THR A 131 29.31 39.83 112.06
C THR A 131 30.57 40.69 111.92
N ALA A 132 31.22 40.61 110.76
CA ALA A 132 32.46 41.33 110.49
C ALA A 132 32.17 42.79 110.13
N GLY A 133 32.96 43.72 110.69
CA GLY A 133 33.02 45.13 110.26
C GLY A 133 32.59 46.21 111.25
N TRP A 134 32.56 45.93 112.56
CA TRP A 134 32.23 46.92 113.59
C TRP A 134 33.44 47.23 114.48
N GLU A 135 34.19 48.28 114.16
CA GLU A 135 35.03 49.02 115.10
C GLU A 135 34.99 50.52 114.73
N GLU A 136 34.66 51.34 115.73
CA GLU A 136 34.92 52.79 115.95
C GLU A 136 33.68 53.51 116.54
N GLU A 137 33.93 54.26 117.62
CA GLU A 137 32.99 54.80 118.61
C GLU A 137 31.84 55.66 118.05
N PRO A 138 30.64 55.65 118.66
CA PRO A 138 29.55 56.51 118.21
C PRO A 138 29.70 57.93 118.79
N PRO A 139 29.51 59.01 118.00
CA PRO A 139 29.20 60.31 118.57
C PRO A 139 27.76 60.26 119.10
N GLU A 140 27.54 60.79 120.31
CA GLU A 140 26.22 60.91 120.93
C GLU A 140 25.20 61.52 119.95
N ARG A 141 24.15 60.76 119.60
CA ARG A 141 23.01 61.23 118.81
C ARG A 141 21.73 61.09 119.63
N ASP A 142 20.90 62.11 119.57
CA ASP A 142 19.59 62.19 120.24
C ASP A 142 18.69 60.99 119.88
N LEU A 143 18.65 60.01 120.79
CA LEU A 143 17.81 58.80 120.74
C LEU A 143 16.32 59.05 120.44
N PRO A 144 15.68 60.16 120.86
CA PRO A 144 14.26 60.43 120.53
C PRO A 144 14.00 60.68 119.03
N ALA A 145 14.96 61.31 118.33
CA ALA A 145 14.82 61.60 116.90
C ALA A 145 14.95 60.32 116.05
N LEU A 146 15.80 59.38 116.49
CA LEU A 146 16.01 58.10 115.82
C LEU A 146 14.81 57.16 116.01
N ALA A 147 14.22 57.13 117.20
CA ALA A 147 13.00 56.35 117.48
C ALA A 147 11.79 56.86 116.68
N GLY A 148 11.64 58.18 116.53
CA GLY A 148 10.60 58.79 115.69
C GLY A 148 10.76 58.45 114.19
N ALA A 149 11.99 58.47 113.68
CA ALA A 149 12.28 58.12 112.28
C ALA A 149 12.01 56.64 111.97
N VAL A 150 12.35 55.73 112.89
CA VAL A 150 12.09 54.29 112.71
C VAL A 150 10.59 53.97 112.73
N LEU A 151 9.80 54.66 113.55
CA LEU A 151 8.34 54.49 113.59
C LEU A 151 7.64 54.97 112.32
N GLU A 152 8.04 56.11 111.76
CA GLU A 152 7.51 56.61 110.48
C GLU A 152 7.93 55.71 109.31
N GLN A 153 9.15 55.18 109.33
CA GLN A 153 9.61 54.21 108.32
C GLN A 153 8.88 52.86 108.40
N LEU A 154 8.54 52.38 109.60
CA LEU A 154 7.74 51.15 109.77
C LEU A 154 6.29 51.33 109.28
N LYS A 155 5.70 52.52 109.46
CA LYS A 155 4.40 52.82 108.85
C LYS A 155 4.47 52.82 107.33
N ALA A 156 5.51 53.41 106.74
CA ALA A 156 5.72 53.44 105.29
C ALA A 156 5.93 52.02 104.69
N LEU A 157 6.58 51.11 105.42
CA LEU A 157 6.68 49.71 105.02
C LEU A 157 5.33 48.99 105.07
N SER A 158 4.51 49.24 106.10
CA SER A 158 3.17 48.63 106.20
C SER A 158 2.23 49.08 105.08
N SER A 159 2.32 50.35 104.65
CA SER A 159 1.52 50.87 103.53
C SER A 159 1.99 50.28 102.20
N SER A 160 3.31 50.22 101.96
CA SER A 160 3.86 49.64 100.72
C SER A 160 3.54 48.15 100.57
N TYR A 161 3.55 47.37 101.65
CA TYR A 161 3.15 45.96 101.62
C TYR A 161 1.64 45.76 101.37
N GLN A 162 0.79 46.65 101.92
CA GLN A 162 -0.65 46.66 101.64
C GLN A 162 -0.99 47.08 100.20
N GLU A 163 -0.15 47.89 99.57
CA GLU A 163 -0.29 48.32 98.17
C GLU A 163 0.14 47.24 97.16
N ILE A 164 1.14 46.40 97.49
CA ILE A 164 1.68 45.38 96.57
C ILE A 164 0.85 44.08 96.56
N LEU A 165 0.27 43.67 97.69
CA LEU A 165 -0.52 42.43 97.83
C LEU A 165 -1.69 42.29 96.83
N PRO A 166 -2.49 43.35 96.54
CA PRO A 166 -3.54 43.30 95.52
C PRO A 166 -3.00 43.13 94.09
N ILE A 167 -1.80 43.65 93.80
CA ILE A 167 -1.17 43.56 92.48
C ILE A 167 -0.73 42.12 92.21
N CYS A 168 -0.07 41.48 93.18
CA CYS A 168 0.33 40.07 93.07
C CYS A 168 -0.89 39.14 92.90
N ARG A 169 -1.98 39.38 93.65
CA ARG A 169 -3.22 38.59 93.50
C ARG A 169 -3.92 38.78 92.16
N ARG A 170 -3.83 39.97 91.55
CA ARG A 170 -4.35 40.18 90.18
C ARG A 170 -3.51 39.42 89.17
N HIS A 171 -2.18 39.49 89.31
CA HIS A 171 -1.25 38.80 88.42
C HIS A 171 -1.41 37.27 88.46
N ASP A 172 -1.58 36.67 89.64
CA ASP A 172 -1.86 35.22 89.77
C ASP A 172 -3.18 34.82 89.11
N ASN A 173 -4.22 35.65 89.21
CA ASN A 173 -5.50 35.38 88.56
C ASN A 173 -5.40 35.51 87.03
N ASP A 174 -4.64 36.49 86.54
CA ASP A 174 -4.39 36.69 85.10
C ASP A 174 -3.54 35.55 84.52
N LEU A 175 -2.55 35.04 85.27
CA LEU A 175 -1.76 33.86 84.90
C LEU A 175 -2.63 32.59 84.83
N MET A 176 -3.49 32.36 85.82
CA MET A 176 -4.42 31.22 85.80
C MET A 176 -5.45 31.31 84.66
N ALA A 177 -5.89 32.53 84.30
CA ALA A 177 -6.80 32.75 83.18
C ALA A 177 -6.12 32.51 81.83
N THR A 178 -4.88 32.98 81.67
CA THR A 178 -4.08 32.77 80.45
C THR A 178 -3.67 31.31 80.27
N GLU A 179 -3.33 30.59 81.34
CA GLU A 179 -3.04 29.15 81.29
C GLU A 179 -4.25 28.33 80.82
N LYS A 180 -5.46 28.64 81.34
CA LYS A 180 -6.70 28.00 80.88
C LYS A 180 -7.00 28.31 79.41
N ALA A 181 -6.76 29.54 78.96
CA ALA A 181 -6.95 29.93 77.57
C ALA A 181 -5.97 29.21 76.62
N LEU A 182 -4.71 29.06 77.04
CA LEU A 182 -3.69 28.31 76.28
C LEU A 182 -4.01 26.82 76.21
N GLN A 183 -4.47 26.20 77.30
CA GLN A 183 -4.90 24.80 77.29
C GLN A 183 -6.13 24.56 76.39
N ALA A 184 -7.06 25.51 76.32
CA ALA A 184 -8.19 25.44 75.40
C ALA A 184 -7.74 25.53 73.93
N ARG A 185 -6.85 26.49 73.60
CA ARG A 185 -6.27 26.62 72.26
C ARG A 185 -5.47 25.38 71.85
N LEU A 186 -4.70 24.79 72.76
CA LEU A 186 -3.90 23.61 72.46
C LEU A 186 -4.76 22.37 72.13
N LYS A 187 -5.95 22.25 72.74
CA LYS A 187 -6.95 21.22 72.41
C LYS A 187 -7.62 21.47 71.06
N GLU A 188 -7.91 22.72 70.72
CA GLU A 188 -8.42 23.10 69.40
C GLU A 188 -7.40 22.79 68.32
N GLU A 189 -6.12 23.10 68.55
CA GLU A 189 -5.03 22.80 67.62
C GLU A 189 -4.81 21.30 67.42
N SER A 190 -4.88 20.49 68.48
CA SER A 190 -4.78 19.03 68.33
C SER A 190 -5.95 18.48 67.52
N SER A 191 -7.18 18.95 67.77
CA SER A 191 -8.35 18.56 66.97
C SER A 191 -8.22 18.96 65.50
N LEU A 192 -7.64 20.13 65.19
CA LEU A 192 -7.42 20.56 63.81
C LEU A 192 -6.33 19.73 63.13
N ARG A 193 -5.27 19.35 63.84
CA ARG A 193 -4.22 18.46 63.31
C ARG A 193 -4.76 17.08 62.95
N ASP A 194 -5.63 16.52 63.80
CA ASP A 194 -6.22 15.20 63.55
C ASP A 194 -7.14 15.23 62.31
N ARG A 195 -8.00 16.26 62.19
CA ARG A 195 -8.83 16.46 60.99
C ARG A 195 -8.00 16.64 59.73
N LEU A 196 -6.90 17.38 59.81
CA LEU A 196 -6.02 17.62 58.65
C LEU A 196 -5.25 16.35 58.25
N ALA A 197 -4.91 15.50 59.21
CA ALA A 197 -4.31 14.19 58.95
C ALA A 197 -5.31 13.26 58.23
N GLU A 198 -6.56 13.23 58.68
CA GLU A 198 -7.64 12.48 58.01
C GLU A 198 -7.92 13.01 56.59
N GLU A 199 -7.99 14.33 56.41
CA GLU A 199 -8.16 14.93 55.07
C GLU A 199 -6.98 14.62 54.16
N LYS A 200 -5.74 14.67 54.67
CA LYS A 200 -4.54 14.29 53.91
C LYS A 200 -4.58 12.82 53.49
N GLU A 201 -4.98 11.92 54.39
CA GLU A 201 -5.08 10.48 54.08
C GLU A 201 -6.17 10.20 53.04
N ASN A 202 -7.34 10.86 53.16
CA ASN A 202 -8.41 10.77 52.17
C ASN A 202 -7.97 11.31 50.79
N LEU A 203 -7.21 12.41 50.76
CA LEU A 203 -6.66 12.96 49.51
C LEU A 203 -5.62 12.02 48.87
N LEU A 204 -4.78 11.36 49.68
CA LEU A 204 -3.82 10.38 49.19
C LEU A 204 -4.50 9.12 48.63
N ARG A 205 -5.60 8.67 49.23
CA ARG A 205 -6.41 7.56 48.67
C ARG A 205 -7.06 7.94 47.34
N GLN A 206 -7.65 9.14 47.25
CA GLN A 206 -8.18 9.65 45.98
C GLN A 206 -7.10 9.78 44.91
N LEU A 207 -5.90 10.22 45.28
CA LEU A 207 -4.73 10.26 44.38
C LEU A 207 -4.38 8.87 43.85
N SER A 208 -4.33 7.86 44.71
CA SER A 208 -4.01 6.50 44.27
C SER A 208 -5.08 5.91 43.34
N GLU A 209 -6.37 6.17 43.63
CA GLU A 209 -7.47 5.73 42.77
C GLU A 209 -7.41 6.41 41.39
N GLU A 210 -7.18 7.72 41.34
CA GLU A 210 -7.05 8.47 40.08
C GLU A 210 -5.77 8.07 39.29
N GLU A 211 -4.68 7.68 39.97
CA GLU A 211 -3.48 7.12 39.32
C GLU A 211 -3.72 5.72 38.73
N GLU A 212 -4.48 4.87 39.41
CA GLU A 212 -4.85 3.55 38.90
C GLU A 212 -5.79 3.65 37.69
N GLU A 213 -6.79 4.54 37.75
CA GLU A 213 -7.64 4.86 36.60
C GLU A 213 -6.82 5.37 35.41
N TYR A 214 -5.85 6.25 35.66
CA TYR A 214 -4.97 6.76 34.62
C TYR A 214 -4.15 5.63 33.97
N ARG A 215 -3.58 4.72 34.77
CA ARG A 215 -2.82 3.57 34.24
C ARG A 215 -3.70 2.63 33.42
N ALA A 216 -4.92 2.35 33.90
CA ALA A 216 -5.88 1.51 33.18
C ALA A 216 -6.26 2.10 31.82
N LEU A 217 -6.51 3.41 31.75
CA LEU A 217 -6.79 4.12 30.50
C LEU A 217 -5.61 4.08 29.52
N THR A 218 -4.40 4.30 30.03
CA THR A 218 -3.17 4.25 29.20
C THR A 218 -2.94 2.85 28.60
N GLU A 219 -3.25 1.80 29.36
CA GLU A 219 -3.15 0.42 28.88
C GLU A 219 -4.23 0.09 27.85
N GLN A 220 -5.44 0.64 28.02
CA GLN A 220 -6.53 0.50 27.06
C GLN A 220 -6.23 1.19 25.72
N GLU A 221 -5.66 2.40 25.74
CA GLU A 221 -5.18 3.11 24.55
C GLU A 221 -4.15 2.28 23.77
N ARG A 222 -3.17 1.69 24.47
CA ARG A 222 -2.18 0.80 23.85
C ARG A 222 -2.82 -0.41 23.16
N ARG A 223 -3.81 -1.04 23.81
CA ARG A 223 -4.52 -2.19 23.23
C ARG A 223 -5.31 -1.79 21.98
N LEU A 224 -5.92 -0.60 21.97
CA LEU A 224 -6.63 -0.06 20.82
C LEU A 224 -5.67 0.25 19.67
N GLU A 225 -4.52 0.89 19.94
CA GLU A 225 -3.50 1.15 18.92
C GLU A 225 -2.96 -0.15 18.29
N GLU A 226 -2.70 -1.18 19.11
CA GLU A 226 -2.26 -2.48 18.61
C GLU A 226 -3.34 -3.18 17.77
N ALA A 227 -4.60 -3.07 18.16
CA ALA A 227 -5.73 -3.61 17.40
C ALA A 227 -5.86 -2.91 16.04
N GLN A 228 -5.79 -1.57 16.01
CA GLN A 228 -5.80 -0.78 14.76
C GLN A 228 -4.66 -1.19 13.82
N ARG A 229 -3.43 -1.29 14.32
CA ARG A 229 -2.29 -1.73 13.50
C ARG A 229 -2.49 -3.13 12.91
N ARG A 230 -3.13 -4.05 13.65
CA ARG A 230 -3.46 -5.39 13.15
C ARG A 230 -4.53 -5.34 12.05
N GLU A 231 -5.53 -4.48 12.19
CA GLU A 231 -6.55 -4.28 11.16
C GLU A 231 -5.98 -3.66 9.89
N GLU A 232 -5.15 -2.62 10.01
CA GLU A 232 -4.45 -2.01 8.87
C GLU A 232 -3.60 -3.04 8.12
N GLN A 233 -2.86 -3.90 8.84
CA GLN A 233 -2.09 -4.98 8.23
C GLN A 233 -2.97 -6.01 7.53
N ARG A 234 -4.14 -6.36 8.08
CA ARG A 234 -5.11 -7.26 7.44
C ARG A 234 -5.67 -6.65 6.16
N GLN A 235 -6.06 -5.38 6.19
CA GLN A 235 -6.54 -4.65 5.02
C GLN A 235 -5.47 -4.55 3.93
N ALA A 236 -4.22 -4.25 4.29
CA ALA A 236 -3.11 -4.21 3.35
C ALA A 236 -2.87 -5.58 2.68
N ARG A 237 -2.91 -6.67 3.45
CA ARG A 237 -2.80 -8.03 2.91
C ARG A 237 -3.97 -8.38 2.00
N GLN A 238 -5.18 -7.97 2.36
CA GLN A 238 -6.37 -8.23 1.54
C GLN A 238 -6.34 -7.44 0.23
N ALA A 239 -5.95 -6.16 0.27
CA ALA A 239 -5.75 -5.36 -0.94
C ALA A 239 -4.66 -5.93 -1.86
N GLN A 240 -3.56 -6.44 -1.30
CA GLN A 240 -2.53 -7.14 -2.08
C GLN A 240 -3.07 -8.42 -2.72
N LYS A 241 -3.88 -9.19 -1.98
CA LYS A 241 -4.51 -10.41 -2.50
C LYS A 241 -5.45 -10.10 -3.67
N GLU A 242 -6.33 -9.11 -3.51
CA GLU A 242 -7.25 -8.68 -4.57
C GLU A 242 -6.50 -8.15 -5.81
N ALA A 243 -5.40 -7.40 -5.61
CA ALA A 243 -4.56 -6.94 -6.71
C ALA A 243 -3.88 -8.10 -7.45
N LEU A 244 -3.45 -9.15 -6.75
CA LEU A 244 -2.90 -10.37 -7.34
C LEU A 244 -3.98 -11.17 -8.09
N GLU A 245 -5.17 -11.31 -7.51
CA GLU A 245 -6.31 -11.98 -8.14
C GLU A 245 -6.69 -11.28 -9.47
N ARG A 246 -6.76 -9.95 -9.50
CA ARG A 246 -7.00 -9.18 -10.75
C ARG A 246 -5.90 -9.38 -11.79
N LYS A 247 -4.62 -9.41 -11.36
CA LYS A 247 -3.49 -9.70 -12.27
C LYS A 247 -3.59 -11.12 -12.83
N MET A 248 -3.92 -12.11 -12.00
CA MET A 248 -4.15 -13.48 -12.43
C MET A 248 -5.30 -13.56 -13.44
N GLU A 249 -6.45 -12.94 -13.17
CA GLU A 249 -7.58 -12.91 -14.10
C GLU A 249 -7.19 -12.30 -15.46
N TYR A 250 -6.42 -11.21 -15.46
CA TYR A 250 -5.91 -10.61 -16.68
C TYR A 250 -4.99 -11.55 -17.46
N LEU A 251 -4.04 -12.21 -16.77
CA LEU A 251 -3.13 -13.17 -17.39
C LEU A 251 -3.89 -14.39 -17.93
N VAL A 252 -4.92 -14.87 -17.23
CA VAL A 252 -5.79 -15.97 -17.71
C VAL A 252 -6.56 -15.54 -18.95
N LYS A 253 -7.11 -14.31 -19.00
CA LYS A 253 -7.77 -13.78 -20.20
C LYS A 253 -6.80 -13.67 -21.38
N GLN A 254 -5.58 -13.19 -21.15
CA GLN A 254 -4.54 -13.15 -22.17
C GLN A 254 -4.16 -14.56 -22.65
N ALA A 255 -3.95 -15.51 -21.74
CA ALA A 255 -3.64 -16.90 -22.07
C ALA A 255 -4.77 -17.54 -22.90
N ASN A 256 -6.02 -17.35 -22.52
CA ASN A 256 -7.17 -17.86 -23.27
C ASN A 256 -7.25 -17.24 -24.67
N SER A 257 -6.97 -15.94 -24.82
CA SER A 257 -6.90 -15.28 -26.13
C SER A 257 -5.77 -15.85 -27.00
N LEU A 258 -4.61 -16.14 -26.42
CA LEU A 258 -3.49 -16.77 -27.12
C LEU A 258 -3.81 -18.21 -27.53
N VAL A 259 -4.50 -18.98 -26.69
CA VAL A 259 -4.95 -20.34 -27.01
C VAL A 259 -5.93 -20.33 -28.18
N LEU A 260 -6.91 -19.40 -28.18
CA LEU A 260 -7.83 -19.24 -29.30
C LEU A 260 -7.11 -18.88 -30.59
N LYS A 261 -6.15 -17.93 -30.53
CA LYS A 261 -5.36 -17.53 -31.69
C LYS A 261 -4.49 -18.67 -32.20
N LYS A 262 -3.89 -19.47 -31.29
CA LYS A 262 -3.14 -20.68 -31.65
C LYS A 262 -4.04 -21.67 -32.40
N HIS A 263 -5.25 -21.92 -31.90
CA HIS A 263 -6.17 -22.85 -32.55
C HIS A 263 -6.61 -22.36 -33.94
N GLN A 264 -6.82 -21.05 -34.11
CA GLN A 264 -7.10 -20.47 -35.42
C GLN A 264 -5.93 -20.66 -36.40
N LEU A 265 -4.69 -20.42 -35.97
CA LEU A 265 -3.50 -20.65 -36.79
C LEU A 265 -3.34 -22.15 -37.14
N GLU A 266 -3.56 -23.05 -36.20
CA GLU A 266 -3.55 -24.51 -36.45
C GLU A 266 -4.59 -24.90 -37.52
N GLN A 267 -5.78 -24.31 -37.49
CA GLN A 267 -6.81 -24.53 -38.52
C GLN A 267 -6.39 -23.96 -39.89
N ASN A 268 -5.83 -22.75 -39.92
CA ASN A 268 -5.34 -22.13 -41.16
C ASN A 268 -4.24 -22.97 -41.80
N VAL A 269 -3.26 -23.41 -41.01
CA VAL A 269 -2.16 -24.27 -41.47
C VAL A 269 -2.71 -25.58 -42.03
N GLN A 270 -3.70 -26.20 -41.39
CA GLN A 270 -4.32 -27.42 -41.92
C GLN A 270 -4.98 -27.18 -43.29
N VAL A 271 -5.75 -26.10 -43.44
CA VAL A 271 -6.40 -25.75 -44.72
C VAL A 271 -5.36 -25.49 -45.81
N LEU A 272 -4.28 -24.80 -45.47
CA LEU A 272 -3.18 -24.53 -46.41
C LEU A 272 -2.45 -25.83 -46.80
N GLN A 273 -2.19 -26.73 -45.86
CA GLN A 273 -1.60 -28.05 -46.13
C GLN A 273 -2.50 -28.89 -47.05
N ASP A 274 -3.79 -28.97 -46.77
CA ASP A 274 -4.76 -29.70 -47.61
C ASP A 274 -4.78 -29.12 -49.04
N ARG A 275 -4.73 -27.80 -49.18
CA ARG A 275 -4.66 -27.13 -50.47
C ARG A 275 -3.32 -27.36 -51.17
N GLN A 276 -2.20 -27.42 -50.44
CA GLN A 276 -0.89 -27.79 -50.98
C GLN A 276 -0.93 -29.20 -51.57
N GLU A 277 -1.49 -30.17 -50.83
CA GLU A 277 -1.66 -31.53 -51.31
C GLU A 277 -2.51 -31.59 -52.58
N GLN A 278 -3.64 -30.89 -52.61
CA GLN A 278 -4.50 -30.82 -53.80
C GLN A 278 -3.75 -30.27 -55.03
N LEU A 279 -2.97 -29.19 -54.86
CA LEU A 279 -2.15 -28.64 -55.94
C LEU A 279 -1.08 -29.63 -56.42
N THR A 280 -0.43 -30.36 -55.50
CA THR A 280 0.55 -31.37 -55.89
C THR A 280 -0.07 -32.53 -56.69
N ARG A 281 -1.25 -33.00 -56.29
CA ARG A 281 -2.00 -34.05 -57.03
C ARG A 281 -2.38 -33.56 -58.43
N LYS A 282 -2.98 -32.36 -58.53
CA LYS A 282 -3.32 -31.74 -59.83
C LYS A 282 -2.09 -31.57 -60.72
N ASN A 283 -0.94 -31.18 -60.16
CA ASN A 283 0.29 -31.03 -60.92
C ASN A 283 0.82 -32.37 -61.45
N MET A 284 0.76 -33.43 -60.64
CA MET A 284 1.11 -34.80 -61.07
C MET A 284 0.19 -35.32 -62.17
N ASP A 285 -1.12 -35.11 -62.03
CA ASP A 285 -2.10 -35.55 -63.02
C ASP A 285 -1.94 -34.81 -64.35
N LEU A 286 -1.71 -33.49 -64.32
CA LEU A 286 -1.45 -32.71 -65.52
C LEU A 286 -0.13 -33.08 -66.20
N ARG A 287 0.93 -33.37 -65.42
CA ARG A 287 2.18 -33.90 -65.99
C ARG A 287 1.93 -35.20 -66.74
N ARG A 288 1.25 -36.17 -66.10
CA ARG A 288 0.89 -37.44 -66.76
C ARG A 288 0.05 -37.22 -68.00
N HIS A 289 -0.88 -36.27 -67.97
CA HIS A 289 -1.70 -35.93 -69.14
C HIS A 289 -0.85 -35.35 -70.28
N ILE A 290 0.04 -34.41 -69.99
CA ILE A 290 0.99 -33.86 -70.98
C ILE A 290 1.88 -34.97 -71.54
N ASP A 291 2.41 -35.83 -70.68
CA ASP A 291 3.26 -36.95 -71.09
C ASP A 291 2.48 -37.91 -72.00
N HIS A 292 1.22 -38.24 -71.69
CA HIS A 292 0.37 -39.08 -72.54
C HIS A 292 0.13 -38.43 -73.91
N LEU A 293 -0.34 -37.18 -73.94
CA LEU A 293 -0.58 -36.47 -75.21
C LEU A 293 0.70 -36.38 -76.06
N SER A 294 1.85 -36.11 -75.43
CA SER A 294 3.11 -35.90 -76.14
C SER A 294 3.82 -37.17 -76.57
N THR A 295 3.80 -38.23 -75.75
CA THR A 295 4.59 -39.44 -76.00
C THR A 295 3.80 -40.58 -76.63
N THR A 296 2.48 -40.62 -76.46
CA THR A 296 1.66 -41.67 -77.06
C THR A 296 0.81 -41.15 -78.21
N GLU A 297 0.05 -40.06 -78.02
CA GLU A 297 -0.87 -39.59 -79.07
C GLU A 297 -0.13 -38.89 -80.22
N LEU A 298 0.74 -37.92 -79.91
CA LEU A 298 1.51 -37.20 -80.93
C LEU A 298 2.49 -38.12 -81.68
N VAL A 299 3.23 -38.98 -80.95
CA VAL A 299 4.17 -39.92 -81.59
C VAL A 299 3.43 -40.90 -82.51
N SER A 300 2.24 -41.39 -82.10
CA SER A 300 1.42 -42.26 -82.96
C SER A 300 1.00 -41.56 -84.24
N LEU A 301 0.61 -40.29 -84.17
CA LEU A 301 0.23 -39.51 -85.36
C LEU A 301 1.44 -39.18 -86.25
N GLU A 302 2.60 -38.89 -85.67
CA GLU A 302 3.85 -38.71 -86.43
C GLU A 302 4.24 -40.00 -87.15
N ASP A 303 4.11 -41.16 -86.50
CA ASP A 303 4.35 -42.47 -87.10
C ASP A 303 3.35 -42.77 -88.23
N GLU A 304 2.05 -42.50 -88.01
CA GLU A 304 1.01 -42.60 -89.04
C GLU A 304 1.30 -41.67 -90.23
N GLU A 305 1.74 -40.44 -89.99
CA GLU A 305 2.11 -39.47 -91.01
C GLU A 305 3.28 -39.99 -91.87
N VAL A 306 4.32 -40.53 -91.23
CA VAL A 306 5.48 -41.13 -91.92
C VAL A 306 5.03 -42.33 -92.76
N GLN A 307 4.15 -43.18 -92.25
CA GLN A 307 3.61 -44.32 -92.99
C GLN A 307 2.79 -43.88 -94.21
N LEU A 308 1.89 -42.90 -94.06
CA LEU A 308 1.08 -42.36 -95.16
C LEU A 308 1.96 -41.71 -96.23
N ARG A 309 2.98 -40.93 -95.84
CA ARG A 309 3.95 -40.34 -96.78
C ARG A 309 4.71 -41.40 -97.58
N ARG A 310 5.11 -42.51 -96.94
CA ARG A 310 5.74 -43.66 -97.63
C ARG A 310 4.78 -44.33 -98.60
N GLN A 311 3.54 -44.60 -98.19
CA GLN A 311 2.52 -45.20 -99.07
C GLN A 311 2.23 -44.31 -100.28
N ILE A 312 2.12 -42.98 -100.08
CA ILE A 312 1.94 -42.02 -101.17
C ILE A 312 3.13 -42.07 -102.13
N ALA A 313 4.36 -42.08 -101.62
CA ALA A 313 5.57 -42.15 -102.46
C ALA A 313 5.65 -43.46 -103.27
N GLU A 314 5.34 -44.61 -102.65
CA GLU A 314 5.28 -45.91 -103.33
C GLU A 314 4.19 -45.93 -104.41
N ARG A 315 3.01 -45.37 -104.12
CA ARG A 315 1.90 -45.30 -105.08
C ARG A 315 2.20 -44.33 -106.22
N ALA A 316 2.85 -43.20 -105.95
CA ALA A 316 3.27 -42.25 -106.97
C ALA A 316 4.30 -42.88 -107.93
N ALA A 317 5.25 -43.66 -107.41
CA ALA A 317 6.18 -44.41 -108.25
C ALA A 317 5.46 -45.44 -109.14
N ASN A 318 4.42 -46.11 -108.63
CA ASN A 318 3.59 -47.01 -109.43
C ASN A 318 2.78 -46.26 -110.50
N VAL A 319 2.28 -45.06 -110.21
CA VAL A 319 1.61 -44.18 -111.19
C VAL A 319 2.58 -43.83 -112.31
N ASP A 320 3.81 -43.40 -111.99
CA ASP A 320 4.84 -43.10 -112.99
C ASP A 320 5.12 -44.32 -113.91
N GLU A 321 5.09 -45.54 -113.37
CA GLU A 321 5.22 -46.79 -114.14
C GLU A 321 4.00 -47.04 -115.04
N LEU A 322 2.78 -46.92 -114.49
CA LEU A 322 1.53 -47.09 -115.24
C LEU A 322 1.38 -46.05 -116.35
N GLU A 323 1.80 -44.80 -116.13
CA GLU A 323 1.84 -43.76 -117.15
C GLU A 323 2.76 -44.15 -118.32
N ARG A 324 3.95 -44.70 -118.02
CA ARG A 324 4.87 -45.20 -119.05
C ARG A 324 4.24 -46.34 -119.84
N GLU A 325 3.59 -47.28 -119.17
CA GLU A 325 2.91 -48.40 -119.83
C GLU A 325 1.74 -47.92 -120.71
N PHE A 326 0.93 -46.99 -120.22
CA PHE A 326 -0.15 -46.36 -120.96
C PHE A 326 0.37 -45.63 -122.20
N LEU A 327 1.42 -44.82 -122.07
CA LEU A 327 2.05 -44.12 -123.20
C LEU A 327 2.62 -45.11 -124.23
N LEU A 328 3.27 -46.20 -123.78
CA LEU A 328 3.79 -47.24 -124.67
C LEU A 328 2.67 -48.02 -125.36
N ALA A 329 1.60 -48.37 -124.65
CA ALA A 329 0.42 -49.02 -125.21
C ALA A 329 -0.25 -48.14 -126.27
N ASN A 330 -0.46 -46.86 -125.97
CA ASN A 330 -1.00 -45.89 -126.91
C ASN A 330 -0.09 -45.66 -128.12
N ALA A 331 1.22 -45.59 -127.94
CA ALA A 331 2.16 -45.45 -129.06
C ALA A 331 2.14 -46.68 -129.99
N ARG A 332 2.02 -47.90 -129.42
CA ARG A 332 1.86 -49.14 -130.21
C ARG A 332 0.55 -49.16 -130.96
N LEU A 333 -0.52 -48.71 -130.33
CA LEU A 333 -1.85 -48.60 -130.90
C LEU A 333 -1.92 -47.59 -132.05
N GLU A 334 -1.39 -46.39 -131.84
CA GLU A 334 -1.21 -45.36 -132.87
C GLU A 334 -0.41 -45.89 -134.07
N LYS A 335 0.69 -46.60 -133.81
CA LYS A 335 1.48 -47.24 -134.86
C LYS A 335 0.68 -48.29 -135.64
N ALA A 336 -0.02 -49.19 -134.94
CA ALA A 336 -0.87 -50.21 -135.56
C ALA A 336 -1.98 -49.58 -136.42
N ARG A 337 -2.63 -48.50 -135.95
CA ARG A 337 -3.61 -47.73 -136.71
C ARG A 337 -3.00 -47.13 -137.99
N ARG A 338 -1.80 -46.54 -137.91
CA ARG A 338 -1.08 -45.98 -139.08
C ARG A 338 -0.68 -47.05 -140.09
N ASP A 339 -0.22 -48.21 -139.62
CA ASP A 339 0.19 -49.32 -140.48
C ASP A 339 -1.02 -49.98 -141.17
N ALA A 340 -2.15 -50.12 -140.47
CA ALA A 340 -3.42 -50.61 -141.03
C ALA A 340 -3.99 -49.67 -142.12
N HIS A 341 -3.75 -48.36 -142.04
CA HIS A 341 -4.10 -47.43 -143.12
C HIS A 341 -3.26 -47.61 -144.41
N ARG A 342 -2.16 -48.38 -144.38
CA ARG A 342 -1.22 -48.55 -145.51
C ARG A 342 -1.33 -49.91 -146.22
N GLN A 343 -2.05 -50.90 -145.69
CA GLN A 343 -2.16 -52.26 -146.25
C GLN A 343 -3.63 -52.77 -146.20
N PRO A 344 -4.06 -53.70 -147.08
CA PRO A 344 -5.39 -54.28 -147.00
C PRO A 344 -5.53 -55.10 -145.71
N VAL A 345 -6.55 -54.78 -144.91
CA VAL A 345 -6.83 -55.36 -143.60
C VAL A 345 -7.14 -56.85 -143.74
N VAL A 346 -6.35 -57.71 -143.10
CA VAL A 346 -6.61 -59.14 -142.91
C VAL A 346 -7.27 -59.32 -141.54
N GLU A 347 -8.18 -60.27 -141.34
CA GLU A 347 -8.89 -60.49 -140.07
C GLU A 347 -7.95 -60.52 -138.84
N ASP A 348 -6.79 -61.17 -138.96
CA ASP A 348 -5.74 -61.21 -137.92
C ASP A 348 -5.22 -59.83 -137.47
N THR A 349 -5.28 -58.81 -138.33
CA THR A 349 -4.84 -57.44 -138.01
C THR A 349 -5.89 -56.64 -137.24
N ALA A 350 -7.17 -56.97 -137.40
CA ALA A 350 -8.27 -56.34 -136.67
C ALA A 350 -8.32 -56.85 -135.22
N GLU A 351 -8.14 -58.16 -135.00
CA GLU A 351 -8.07 -58.75 -133.66
C GLU A 351 -6.89 -58.22 -132.85
N ALA A 352 -5.73 -58.04 -133.49
CA ALA A 352 -4.55 -57.46 -132.85
C ALA A 352 -4.76 -55.98 -132.46
N MET A 353 -5.52 -55.21 -133.26
CA MET A 353 -5.85 -53.81 -132.95
C MET A 353 -6.84 -53.72 -131.80
N GLU A 354 -7.86 -54.57 -131.77
CA GLU A 354 -8.83 -54.64 -130.69
C GLU A 354 -8.17 -55.04 -129.36
N ALA A 355 -7.21 -55.96 -129.39
CA ALA A 355 -6.41 -56.34 -128.22
C ALA A 355 -5.56 -55.17 -127.69
N LEU A 356 -4.99 -54.34 -128.59
CA LEU A 356 -4.26 -53.13 -128.20
C LEU A 356 -5.20 -52.06 -127.63
N ASP A 357 -6.40 -51.86 -128.21
CA ASP A 357 -7.41 -50.91 -127.71
C ASP A 357 -7.87 -51.31 -126.31
N ARG A 358 -8.13 -52.60 -126.07
CA ARG A 358 -8.47 -53.10 -124.71
C ARG A 358 -7.34 -52.85 -123.73
N ARG A 359 -6.09 -53.16 -124.10
CA ARG A 359 -4.93 -52.94 -123.23
C ARG A 359 -4.67 -51.46 -122.91
N ALA A 360 -4.89 -50.57 -123.88
CA ALA A 360 -4.79 -49.12 -123.66
C ALA A 360 -5.88 -48.62 -122.70
N ALA A 361 -7.12 -49.10 -122.85
CA ALA A 361 -8.23 -48.77 -121.97
C ALA A 361 -8.07 -49.36 -120.54
N GLU A 362 -7.48 -50.54 -120.41
CA GLU A 362 -7.10 -51.15 -119.13
C GLU A 362 -6.04 -50.30 -118.42
N ALA A 363 -4.96 -49.93 -119.12
CA ALA A 363 -3.92 -49.06 -118.57
C ALA A 363 -4.47 -47.68 -118.14
N GLU A 364 -5.40 -47.09 -118.89
CA GLU A 364 -6.06 -45.83 -118.52
C GLU A 364 -6.92 -45.95 -117.26
N ARG A 365 -7.64 -47.08 -117.09
CA ARG A 365 -8.44 -47.35 -115.89
C ARG A 365 -7.55 -47.57 -114.67
N ASP A 366 -6.46 -48.30 -114.83
CA ASP A 366 -5.51 -48.57 -113.76
C ASP A 366 -4.82 -47.29 -113.31
N LEU A 367 -4.42 -46.43 -114.25
CA LEU A 367 -3.85 -45.11 -113.97
C LEU A 367 -4.83 -44.23 -113.17
N ARG A 368 -6.08 -44.10 -113.63
CA ARG A 368 -7.12 -43.33 -112.92
C ARG A 368 -7.41 -43.87 -111.53
N SER A 369 -7.40 -45.19 -111.36
CA SER A 369 -7.62 -45.85 -110.07
C SER A 369 -6.47 -45.58 -109.10
N ALA A 370 -5.23 -45.60 -109.60
CA ALA A 370 -4.03 -45.30 -108.82
C ALA A 370 -4.00 -43.82 -108.38
N ASP A 371 -4.33 -42.88 -109.27
CA ASP A 371 -4.44 -41.45 -108.95
C ASP A 371 -5.50 -41.18 -107.86
N GLN A 372 -6.70 -41.76 -108.01
CA GLN A 372 -7.76 -41.62 -106.99
C GLN A 372 -7.35 -42.20 -105.63
N THR A 373 -6.51 -43.23 -105.62
CA THR A 373 -5.99 -43.82 -104.38
C THR A 373 -4.99 -42.87 -103.72
N ILE A 374 -4.12 -42.22 -104.49
CA ILE A 374 -3.18 -41.20 -103.98
C ILE A 374 -3.94 -40.01 -103.41
N ASP A 375 -4.97 -39.51 -104.10
CA ASP A 375 -5.79 -38.39 -103.62
C ASP A 375 -6.44 -38.69 -102.26
N ARG A 376 -6.94 -39.92 -102.07
CA ARG A 376 -7.51 -40.34 -100.78
C ARG A 376 -6.45 -40.39 -99.68
N LEU A 377 -5.25 -40.87 -99.99
CA LEU A 377 -4.15 -40.90 -99.03
C LEU A 377 -3.67 -39.48 -98.68
N LEU A 378 -3.65 -38.55 -99.65
CA LEU A 378 -3.31 -37.14 -99.42
C LEU A 378 -4.36 -36.44 -98.54
N LEU A 379 -5.65 -36.71 -98.74
CA LEU A 379 -6.71 -36.24 -97.85
C LEU A 379 -6.53 -36.78 -96.43
N THR A 380 -6.28 -38.08 -96.31
CA THR A 380 -6.04 -38.71 -95.00
C THR A 380 -4.80 -38.10 -94.31
N LEU A 381 -3.72 -37.87 -95.05
CA LEU A 381 -2.50 -37.24 -94.55
C LEU A 381 -2.77 -35.82 -94.05
N ARG A 382 -3.60 -35.06 -94.75
CA ARG A 382 -4.01 -33.72 -94.34
C ARG A 382 -4.80 -33.75 -93.03
N ASP A 383 -5.79 -34.63 -92.93
CA ASP A 383 -6.62 -34.75 -91.73
C ASP A 383 -5.76 -35.14 -90.51
N ARG A 384 -4.82 -36.09 -90.66
CA ARG A 384 -3.88 -36.48 -89.59
C ARG A 384 -2.93 -35.37 -89.17
N LYS A 385 -2.50 -34.53 -90.11
CA LYS A 385 -1.69 -33.35 -89.79
C LYS A 385 -2.50 -32.30 -89.02
N GLU A 386 -3.76 -32.08 -89.40
CA GLU A 386 -4.66 -31.17 -88.67
C GLU A 386 -4.95 -31.70 -87.25
N GLU A 387 -5.13 -33.02 -87.07
CA GLU A 387 -5.24 -33.67 -85.75
C GLU A 387 -3.98 -33.47 -84.88
N ALA A 388 -2.79 -33.65 -85.46
CA ALA A 388 -1.52 -33.47 -84.76
C ALA A 388 -1.31 -32.01 -84.33
N ASP A 389 -1.63 -31.04 -85.19
CA ASP A 389 -1.56 -29.61 -84.88
C ASP A 389 -2.50 -29.25 -83.71
N GLN A 390 -3.72 -29.80 -83.69
CA GLN A 390 -4.68 -29.60 -82.59
C GLN A 390 -4.17 -30.20 -81.28
N LEU A 391 -3.59 -31.39 -81.31
CA LEU A 391 -2.98 -32.01 -80.14
C LEU A 391 -1.79 -31.21 -79.62
N GLN A 392 -0.96 -30.67 -80.51
CA GLN A 392 0.16 -29.82 -80.13
C GLN A 392 -0.31 -28.55 -79.42
N GLN A 393 -1.40 -27.93 -79.88
CA GLN A 393 -2.02 -26.79 -79.19
C GLN A 393 -2.54 -27.18 -77.80
N ARG A 394 -3.16 -28.36 -77.65
CA ARG A 394 -3.63 -28.88 -76.35
C ARG A 394 -2.47 -29.16 -75.38
N VAL A 395 -1.35 -29.67 -75.88
CA VAL A 395 -0.12 -29.86 -75.08
C VAL A 395 0.42 -28.51 -74.61
N GLN A 396 0.51 -27.51 -75.48
CA GLN A 396 0.96 -26.17 -75.11
C GLN A 396 0.06 -25.51 -74.06
N ALA A 397 -1.27 -25.60 -74.23
CA ALA A 397 -2.23 -25.10 -73.24
C ALA A 397 -2.08 -25.81 -71.88
N SER A 398 -1.90 -27.14 -71.89
CA SER A 398 -1.67 -27.92 -70.67
C SER A 398 -0.36 -27.55 -69.97
N GLN A 399 0.70 -27.28 -70.74
CA GLN A 399 1.98 -26.80 -70.20
C GLN A 399 1.88 -25.39 -69.60
N GLN A 400 1.07 -24.49 -70.16
CA GLN A 400 0.79 -23.18 -69.58
C GLN A 400 0.07 -23.33 -68.24
N HIS A 401 -0.99 -24.14 -68.20
CA HIS A 401 -1.73 -24.42 -66.97
C HIS A 401 -0.84 -25.06 -65.89
N LEU A 402 0.11 -25.92 -66.28
CA LEU A 402 1.11 -26.46 -65.35
C LEU A 402 1.97 -25.36 -64.70
N ARG A 403 2.41 -24.37 -65.47
CA ARG A 403 3.22 -23.24 -64.96
C ARG A 403 2.43 -22.37 -63.99
N GLU A 404 1.15 -22.14 -64.27
CA GLU A 404 0.24 -21.41 -63.38
C GLU A 404 0.13 -22.12 -62.03
N LEU A 405 -0.11 -23.44 -62.03
CA LEU A 405 -0.15 -24.23 -60.80
C LEU A 405 1.18 -24.22 -60.02
N TYR A 406 2.32 -24.15 -60.71
CA TYR A 406 3.62 -23.96 -60.04
C TYR A 406 3.72 -22.62 -59.33
N SER A 407 3.21 -21.56 -59.93
CA SER A 407 3.19 -20.22 -59.33
C SER A 407 2.26 -20.18 -58.11
N GLU A 408 1.09 -20.79 -58.20
CA GLU A 408 0.15 -20.93 -57.08
C GLU A 408 0.76 -21.72 -55.92
N LYS A 409 1.43 -22.84 -56.22
CA LYS A 409 2.11 -23.64 -55.20
C LYS A 409 3.18 -22.83 -54.47
N ARG A 410 3.99 -22.03 -55.19
CA ARG A 410 5.02 -21.18 -54.56
C ARG A 410 4.42 -20.09 -53.69
N ASN A 411 3.30 -19.49 -54.10
CA ASN A 411 2.61 -18.50 -53.27
C ASN A 411 2.05 -19.14 -52.01
N LEU A 412 1.45 -20.33 -52.14
CA LEU A 412 0.94 -21.08 -51.00
C LEU A 412 2.05 -21.52 -50.04
N GLU A 413 3.20 -21.95 -50.55
CA GLU A 413 4.39 -22.26 -49.71
C GLU A 413 4.88 -21.03 -48.93
N ARG A 414 4.75 -19.82 -49.49
CA ARG A 414 5.08 -18.58 -48.76
C ARG A 414 4.06 -18.27 -47.69
N GLU A 415 2.76 -18.40 -47.98
CA GLU A 415 1.68 -18.21 -47.00
C GLU A 415 1.84 -19.16 -45.81
N LEU A 416 2.16 -20.43 -46.08
CA LEU A 416 2.36 -21.46 -45.06
C LEU A 416 3.61 -21.21 -44.19
N ALA A 417 4.61 -20.50 -44.72
CA ALA A 417 5.80 -20.10 -43.95
C ALA A 417 5.56 -18.85 -43.08
N THR A 418 4.54 -18.04 -43.40
CA THR A 418 4.20 -16.81 -42.65
C THR A 418 3.21 -17.04 -41.53
N GLU A 419 2.31 -18.01 -41.68
CA GLU A 419 1.41 -18.50 -40.61
C GLU A 419 2.19 -19.34 -39.60
#